data_AF-A0A816KY33-F1
#
_entry.id   AF-A0A816KY33-F1
#
_cell.length_a   1.000
_cell.length_b   1.000
_cell.length_c   1.000
_cell.angle_alpha   90.00
_cell.angle_beta   90.00
_cell.angle_gamma   90.00
#
_symmetry.space_group_name_H-M   'P 1'
#
loop_
_entity.id
_entity.type
_entity.pdbx_description
1 polymer ?
#
loop_
_entity_poly.entity_id
_entity_poly.type
_entity_poly.pdbx_seq_one_letter_code
_entity_poly.pdbx_strand_id
1 'polypeptide(L)'
;MLKKRIQDVLYESNSALLPIEGFQNERLVSLEEAIVPLFTIFDRKILQRNVLIAKERCESPADGLSLDESTSITLYTFEWNTNESSFYFILNQTLRMEDRQKLKPWFLYLKLFITTLSRLPPIAATVYRGIKVDLTNQYKPNSYSIWWGVSSCTDNIEILQSEQFCGKKGMRTIFVIKCLNGRSIRNHSYYPQENEIILMPGSYFQVDGCYDPSDEFHIVQLREIKPPYDSVPRTNTNQWRQTTLGICLEGICTNTDCIAYQREVIIPIGFRKFNVLTDATASISKCSLCSAYSKVSKIGFSHCQWRYRGIKQRLSGEQPISCMDEWCDIGEYSIFKHEPQETYA
;
A
#
# COMPACT_ATOMS: atom_id res chain seq x y z
N MET A 1 5.89 -24.95 19.81
CA MET A 1 6.39 -23.66 20.32
C MET A 1 6.02 -22.58 19.31
N LEU A 2 4.91 -21.88 19.50
CA LEU A 2 4.45 -20.74 18.68
C LEU A 2 4.33 -19.57 19.66
N LYS A 3 5.24 -18.59 19.63
CA LYS A 3 5.36 -17.56 20.68
C LYS A 3 5.26 -16.15 20.06
N LYS A 4 4.20 -15.42 20.44
CA LYS A 4 4.15 -13.96 20.61
C LYS A 4 4.07 -13.04 19.36
N ARG A 5 3.30 -13.39 18.31
CA ARG A 5 3.17 -12.51 17.11
C ARG A 5 2.38 -11.20 17.32
N ILE A 6 1.55 -11.07 18.36
CA ILE A 6 0.63 -9.91 18.54
C ILE A 6 1.19 -8.81 19.48
N GLN A 7 2.49 -8.77 19.78
CA GLN A 7 3.01 -7.91 20.86
C GLN A 7 3.62 -6.55 20.44
N ASP A 8 3.68 -6.23 19.14
CA ASP A 8 4.57 -5.17 18.65
C ASP A 8 4.08 -3.71 18.81
N VAL A 9 2.93 -3.44 19.43
CA VAL A 9 2.37 -2.05 19.53
C VAL A 9 3.12 -1.18 20.53
N LEU A 10 4.01 -1.75 21.34
CA LEU A 10 4.76 -1.05 22.38
C LEU A 10 5.52 0.19 21.91
N TYR A 11 5.80 0.28 20.61
CA TYR A 11 6.57 1.35 19.98
C TYR A 11 5.75 2.23 19.03
N GLU A 12 4.42 2.11 19.01
CA GLU A 12 3.62 3.08 18.26
C GLU A 12 3.77 4.45 18.94
N SER A 13 4.44 5.37 18.26
CA SER A 13 4.58 6.73 18.77
C SER A 13 3.26 7.48 18.60
N ASN A 14 2.82 8.16 19.66
CA ASN A 14 1.75 9.15 19.56
C ASN A 14 2.18 10.43 18.80
N SER A 15 3.44 10.54 18.38
CA SER A 15 3.91 11.62 17.52
C SER A 15 3.53 11.39 16.06
N ALA A 16 3.07 12.45 15.40
CA ALA A 16 2.88 12.45 13.96
C ALA A 16 4.24 12.40 13.26
N LEU A 17 4.61 11.21 12.78
CA LEU A 17 5.78 11.03 11.92
C LEU A 17 5.49 11.52 10.49
N LEU A 18 6.54 11.76 9.72
CA LEU A 18 6.42 11.99 8.28
C LEU A 18 5.71 10.80 7.62
N PRO A 19 4.90 11.03 6.57
CA PRO A 19 4.28 9.95 5.80
C PRO A 19 5.29 8.90 5.31
N ILE A 20 4.82 7.66 5.13
CA ILE A 20 5.60 6.60 4.48
C ILE A 20 5.38 6.77 2.98
N GLU A 21 6.26 7.53 2.33
CA GLU A 21 6.15 7.90 0.90
C GLU A 21 7.39 7.46 0.10
N GLY A 22 7.25 7.43 -1.22
CA GLY A 22 8.28 7.04 -2.18
C GLY A 22 8.08 5.62 -2.71
N PHE A 23 7.68 4.68 -1.84
CA PHE A 23 7.46 3.28 -2.23
C PHE A 23 6.36 3.12 -3.29
N GLN A 24 5.37 4.03 -3.33
CA GLN A 24 4.28 3.98 -4.30
C GLN A 24 4.76 4.21 -5.75
N ASN A 25 5.89 4.88 -5.94
CA ASN A 25 6.47 5.17 -7.24
C ASN A 25 7.28 4.01 -7.78
N GLU A 26 7.72 3.11 -6.90
CA GLU A 26 8.43 1.92 -7.33
C GLU A 26 7.59 1.08 -8.29
N ARG A 27 8.29 0.44 -9.23
CA ARG A 27 7.68 -0.56 -10.09
C ARG A 27 7.21 -1.76 -9.26
N LEU A 28 6.08 -2.33 -9.66
CA LEU A 28 5.67 -3.63 -9.13
C LEU A 28 6.59 -4.71 -9.72
N VAL A 29 7.18 -5.54 -8.86
CA VAL A 29 8.21 -6.54 -9.21
C VAL A 29 7.88 -7.89 -8.58
N SER A 30 8.59 -8.94 -8.99
CA SER A 30 8.49 -10.26 -8.34
C SER A 30 8.99 -10.22 -6.89
N LEU A 31 8.62 -11.22 -6.09
CA LEU A 31 9.07 -11.29 -4.70
C LEU A 31 10.60 -11.44 -4.61
N GLU A 32 11.22 -12.22 -5.50
CA GLU A 32 12.67 -12.39 -5.56
C GLU A 32 13.39 -11.06 -5.77
N GLU A 33 12.87 -10.20 -6.63
CA GLU A 33 13.44 -8.88 -6.85
C GLU A 33 13.17 -7.94 -5.67
N ALA A 34 11.95 -7.99 -5.12
CA ALA A 34 11.53 -7.15 -4.00
C ALA A 34 12.38 -7.33 -2.73
N ILE A 35 12.94 -8.52 -2.52
CA ILE A 35 13.77 -8.83 -1.35
C ILE A 35 15.26 -8.49 -1.54
N VAL A 36 15.73 -8.22 -2.77
CA VAL A 36 17.17 -7.99 -3.03
C VAL A 36 17.74 -6.86 -2.17
N PRO A 37 17.08 -5.70 -2.03
CA PRO A 37 17.62 -4.62 -1.19
C PRO A 37 17.64 -4.98 0.30
N LEU A 38 16.80 -5.93 0.73
CA LEU A 38 16.70 -6.39 2.13
C LEU A 38 17.88 -7.26 2.57
N PHE A 39 18.79 -7.64 1.66
CA PHE A 39 20.05 -8.30 2.04
C PHE A 39 21.00 -7.42 2.88
N THR A 40 20.72 -6.12 2.97
CA THR A 40 21.40 -5.20 3.88
C THR A 40 20.87 -5.28 5.32
N ILE A 41 19.69 -5.86 5.51
CA ILE A 41 18.98 -5.95 6.79
C ILE A 41 18.98 -7.38 7.33
N PHE A 42 18.80 -8.36 6.44
CA PHE A 42 18.75 -9.78 6.79
C PHE A 42 19.94 -10.54 6.22
N ASP A 43 20.33 -11.62 6.90
CA ASP A 43 21.21 -12.61 6.29
C ASP A 43 20.57 -13.16 5.00
N ARG A 44 21.33 -13.05 3.90
CA ARG A 44 20.86 -13.43 2.56
C ARG A 44 20.37 -14.89 2.52
N LYS A 45 21.10 -15.83 3.12
CA LYS A 45 20.76 -17.26 3.05
C LYS A 45 19.48 -17.54 3.84
N ILE A 46 19.33 -16.92 5.02
CA ILE A 46 18.13 -17.05 5.84
C ILE A 46 16.91 -16.48 5.13
N LEU A 47 17.02 -15.27 4.57
CA LEU A 47 15.90 -14.62 3.87
C LEU A 47 15.49 -15.43 2.64
N GLN A 48 16.44 -15.85 1.80
CA GLN A 48 16.16 -16.68 0.62
C GLN A 48 15.49 -18.01 0.99
N ARG A 49 15.99 -18.70 2.02
CA ARG A 49 15.38 -19.94 2.51
C ARG A 49 13.94 -19.72 2.96
N ASN A 50 13.67 -18.67 3.71
CA ASN A 50 12.32 -18.41 4.22
C ASN A 50 11.35 -17.99 3.11
N VAL A 51 11.84 -17.31 2.05
CA VAL A 51 11.06 -17.06 0.83
C VAL A 51 10.70 -18.36 0.11
N LEU A 52 11.64 -19.31 -0.03
CA LEU A 52 11.36 -20.62 -0.62
C LEU A 52 10.28 -21.38 0.17
N ILE A 53 10.40 -21.42 1.50
CA ILE A 53 9.40 -22.04 2.38
C ILE A 53 8.03 -21.36 2.22
N ALA A 54 7.99 -20.03 2.12
CA ALA A 54 6.73 -19.31 1.88
C ALA A 54 6.12 -19.63 0.51
N LYS A 55 6.95 -19.81 -0.54
CA LYS A 55 6.48 -20.18 -1.89
C LYS A 55 5.89 -21.59 -1.93
N GLU A 56 6.53 -22.56 -1.27
CA GLU A 56 6.02 -23.94 -1.17
C GLU A 56 4.63 -24.01 -0.51
N ARG A 57 4.29 -23.04 0.35
CA ARG A 57 2.95 -22.93 0.95
C ARG A 57 1.89 -22.32 0.03
N CYS A 58 2.31 -21.70 -1.07
CA CYS A 58 1.46 -20.90 -1.97
C CYS A 58 1.21 -21.56 -3.33
N GLU A 59 1.29 -22.89 -3.46
CA GLU A 59 1.19 -23.60 -4.76
C GLU A 59 -0.09 -23.26 -5.56
N SER A 60 -1.18 -22.84 -4.91
CA SER A 60 -2.42 -22.41 -5.56
C SER A 60 -3.02 -21.19 -4.84
N PRO A 61 -2.58 -19.97 -5.17
CA PRO A 61 -3.07 -18.75 -4.54
C PRO A 61 -4.58 -18.53 -4.75
N ALA A 62 -5.28 -18.18 -3.68
CA ALA A 62 -6.68 -17.80 -3.71
C ALA A 62 -6.89 -16.32 -4.13
N ASP A 63 -8.14 -15.87 -4.16
CA ASP A 63 -8.53 -14.45 -4.25
C ASP A 63 -8.01 -13.71 -5.50
N GLY A 64 -7.67 -14.47 -6.54
CA GLY A 64 -7.13 -13.95 -7.80
C GLY A 64 -5.73 -13.36 -7.68
N LEU A 65 -5.02 -13.61 -6.58
CA LEU A 65 -3.65 -13.15 -6.38
C LEU A 65 -2.66 -14.01 -7.18
N SER A 66 -1.54 -13.42 -7.57
CA SER A 66 -0.40 -14.15 -8.13
C SER A 66 0.36 -14.91 -7.05
N LEU A 67 1.26 -15.81 -7.47
CA LEU A 67 2.15 -16.52 -6.56
C LEU A 67 2.99 -15.54 -5.72
N ASP A 68 3.59 -14.52 -6.35
CA ASP A 68 4.44 -13.54 -5.66
C ASP A 68 3.65 -12.68 -4.66
N GLU A 69 2.42 -12.31 -5.03
CA GLU A 69 1.51 -11.55 -4.16
C GLU A 69 1.14 -12.35 -2.91
N SER A 70 0.61 -13.57 -3.09
CA SER A 70 0.27 -14.45 -1.97
C SER A 70 1.48 -14.78 -1.09
N THR A 71 2.62 -15.08 -1.72
CA THR A 71 3.86 -15.37 -0.99
C THR A 71 4.34 -14.17 -0.18
N SER A 72 4.13 -12.94 -0.67
CA SER A 72 4.49 -11.73 0.10
C SER A 72 3.74 -11.65 1.44
N ILE A 73 2.47 -12.07 1.47
CA ILE A 73 1.66 -12.16 2.69
C ILE A 73 2.13 -13.33 3.56
N THR A 74 2.35 -14.50 2.98
CA THR A 74 2.82 -15.67 3.72
C THR A 74 4.16 -15.38 4.39
N LEU A 75 5.10 -14.75 3.68
CA LEU A 75 6.40 -14.34 4.22
C LEU A 75 6.27 -13.36 5.40
N TYR A 76 5.35 -12.39 5.30
CA TYR A 76 5.07 -11.48 6.40
C TYR A 76 4.59 -12.24 7.64
N THR A 77 3.61 -13.14 7.46
CA THR A 77 3.01 -13.87 8.60
C THR A 77 3.90 -14.98 9.17
N PHE A 78 4.89 -15.46 8.44
CA PHE A 78 5.74 -16.57 8.84
C PHE A 78 6.66 -16.19 10.01
N GLU A 79 6.52 -16.88 11.15
CA GLU A 79 7.44 -16.73 12.29
C GLU A 79 8.77 -17.42 11.98
N TRP A 80 9.88 -16.70 12.11
CA TRP A 80 11.22 -17.22 11.90
C TRP A 80 11.72 -17.89 13.19
N ASN A 81 13.02 -18.21 13.26
CA ASN A 81 13.61 -18.89 14.42
C ASN A 81 13.35 -18.17 15.76
N THR A 82 13.35 -16.83 15.74
CA THR A 82 12.94 -16.01 16.88
C THR A 82 11.98 -14.92 16.41
N ASN A 83 11.14 -14.43 17.31
CA ASN A 83 10.22 -13.34 17.02
C ASN A 83 11.00 -12.09 16.56
N GLU A 84 12.07 -11.73 17.27
CA GLU A 84 12.87 -10.55 17.01
C GLU A 84 13.64 -10.61 15.68
N SER A 85 13.81 -11.80 15.10
CA SER A 85 14.42 -11.99 13.78
C SER A 85 13.37 -12.20 12.67
N SER A 86 12.09 -12.24 13.02
CA SER A 86 11.02 -12.49 12.06
C SER A 86 10.80 -11.30 11.13
N PHE A 87 10.37 -11.61 9.90
CA PHE A 87 10.21 -10.63 8.85
C PHE A 87 9.22 -9.51 9.23
N TYR A 88 8.04 -9.85 9.77
CA TYR A 88 7.07 -8.85 10.23
C TYR A 88 7.61 -7.98 11.36
N PHE A 89 8.40 -8.55 12.28
CA PHE A 89 8.89 -7.84 13.46
C PHE A 89 9.82 -6.70 13.02
N ILE A 90 10.80 -7.02 12.16
CA ILE A 90 11.75 -6.04 11.64
C ILE A 90 11.06 -5.03 10.72
N LEU A 91 10.12 -5.47 9.87
CA LEU A 91 9.34 -4.55 9.02
C LEU A 91 8.55 -3.55 9.88
N ASN A 92 7.79 -4.03 10.86
CA ASN A 92 6.98 -3.19 11.73
C ASN A 92 7.83 -2.29 12.62
N GLN A 93 8.99 -2.76 13.07
CA GLN A 93 9.96 -1.91 13.75
C GLN A 93 10.42 -0.76 12.83
N THR A 94 10.75 -1.07 11.57
CA THR A 94 11.22 -0.06 10.60
C THR A 94 10.11 0.95 10.26
N LEU A 95 8.86 0.50 10.10
CA LEU A 95 7.70 1.36 9.84
C LEU A 95 7.44 2.39 10.95
N ARG A 96 7.81 2.06 12.19
CA ARG A 96 7.68 2.93 13.36
C ARG A 96 8.86 3.88 13.57
N MET A 97 9.96 3.73 12.81
CA MET A 97 11.12 4.60 12.96
C MET A 97 10.83 6.01 12.42
N GLU A 98 11.25 7.04 13.16
CA GLU A 98 11.15 8.44 12.72
C GLU A 98 11.98 8.69 11.46
N ASP A 99 13.15 8.06 11.36
CA ASP A 99 14.03 8.13 10.20
C ASP A 99 13.47 7.30 9.03
N ARG A 100 12.73 7.98 8.15
CA ARG A 100 12.13 7.37 6.95
C ARG A 100 13.16 6.88 5.92
N GLN A 101 14.44 7.28 6.00
CA GLN A 101 15.47 6.78 5.09
C GLN A 101 15.69 5.27 5.27
N LYS A 102 15.46 4.75 6.48
CA LYS A 102 15.57 3.31 6.78
C LYS A 102 14.51 2.45 6.10
N LEU A 103 13.43 3.06 5.58
CA LEU A 103 12.42 2.36 4.79
C LEU A 103 12.82 2.16 3.33
N LYS A 104 13.84 2.86 2.81
CA LYS A 104 14.23 2.75 1.40
C LYS A 104 14.51 1.30 0.93
N PRO A 105 15.25 0.46 1.68
CA PRO A 105 15.42 -0.94 1.30
C PRO A 105 14.10 -1.74 1.23
N TRP A 106 13.07 -1.27 1.93
CA TRP A 106 11.75 -1.91 1.95
C TRP A 106 10.84 -1.49 0.82
N PHE A 107 11.17 -0.46 0.03
CA PHE A 107 10.21 0.13 -0.92
C PHE A 107 9.66 -0.86 -1.95
N LEU A 108 10.51 -1.71 -2.55
CA LEU A 108 10.03 -2.73 -3.50
C LEU A 108 9.11 -3.75 -2.83
N TYR A 109 9.45 -4.20 -1.61
CA TYR A 109 8.60 -5.11 -0.85
C TYR A 109 7.29 -4.44 -0.40
N LEU A 110 7.35 -3.22 0.11
CA LEU A 110 6.17 -2.43 0.50
C LEU A 110 5.25 -2.20 -0.70
N LYS A 111 5.82 -1.89 -1.87
CA LYS A 111 5.06 -1.76 -3.11
C LYS A 111 4.30 -3.05 -3.42
N LEU A 112 4.96 -4.21 -3.39
CA LEU A 112 4.31 -5.50 -3.63
C LEU A 112 3.26 -5.83 -2.56
N PHE A 113 3.63 -5.71 -1.28
CA PHE A 113 2.80 -6.11 -0.14
C PHE A 113 1.55 -5.23 0.02
N ILE A 114 1.70 -3.89 -0.01
CA ILE A 114 0.57 -2.95 0.12
C ILE A 114 -0.35 -3.04 -1.10
N THR A 115 0.21 -3.22 -2.30
CA THR A 115 -0.59 -3.47 -3.53
C THR A 115 -1.39 -4.76 -3.37
N THR A 116 -0.76 -5.84 -2.91
CA THR A 116 -1.42 -7.13 -2.67
C THR A 116 -2.58 -6.99 -1.68
N LEU A 117 -2.34 -6.42 -0.49
CA LEU A 117 -3.38 -6.24 0.51
C LEU A 117 -4.54 -5.38 -0.01
N SER A 118 -4.24 -4.38 -0.82
CA SER A 118 -5.25 -3.49 -1.40
C SER A 118 -6.10 -4.16 -2.49
N ARG A 119 -5.67 -5.32 -3.04
CA ARG A 119 -6.47 -6.15 -3.95
C ARG A 119 -7.47 -7.05 -3.22
N LEU A 120 -7.24 -7.34 -1.94
CA LEU A 120 -8.18 -8.10 -1.13
C LEU A 120 -9.42 -7.25 -0.79
N PRO A 121 -10.63 -7.85 -0.72
CA PRO A 121 -11.84 -7.12 -0.37
C PRO A 121 -11.74 -6.43 1.00
N PRO A 122 -12.19 -5.17 1.13
CA PRO A 122 -12.27 -4.50 2.41
C PRO A 122 -13.34 -5.13 3.30
N ILE A 123 -13.04 -5.24 4.60
CA ILE A 123 -13.98 -5.66 5.63
C ILE A 123 -14.13 -4.52 6.63
N ALA A 124 -15.37 -4.09 6.83
CA ALA A 124 -15.77 -3.21 7.92
C ALA A 124 -16.38 -4.07 9.03
N ALA A 125 -15.66 -4.23 10.14
CA ALA A 125 -16.06 -5.10 11.24
C ALA A 125 -15.45 -4.64 12.57
N THR A 126 -15.86 -5.27 13.67
CA THR A 126 -15.13 -5.15 14.93
C THR A 126 -14.05 -6.22 14.98
N VAL A 127 -12.81 -5.80 15.15
CA VAL A 127 -11.65 -6.68 15.27
C VAL A 127 -10.94 -6.45 16.60
N TYR A 128 -10.19 -7.45 17.04
CA TYR A 128 -9.56 -7.48 18.34
C TYR A 128 -8.05 -7.68 18.21
N ARG A 129 -7.31 -7.01 19.08
CA ARG A 129 -5.86 -7.17 19.20
C ARG A 129 -5.46 -7.19 20.67
N GLY A 130 -4.77 -8.25 21.13
CA GLY A 130 -4.38 -8.43 22.52
C GLY A 130 -2.88 -8.33 22.73
N ILE A 131 -2.46 -7.61 23.78
CA ILE A 131 -1.04 -7.30 24.06
C ILE A 131 -0.76 -7.53 25.54
N LYS A 132 0.38 -8.14 25.86
CA LYS A 132 0.77 -8.49 27.24
C LYS A 132 1.51 -7.35 27.97
N VAL A 133 1.01 -6.12 27.85
CA VAL A 133 1.52 -4.91 28.54
C VAL A 133 0.36 -3.93 28.75
N ASP A 134 0.45 -3.06 29.77
CA ASP A 134 -0.42 -1.90 29.97
C ASP A 134 -0.04 -0.76 29.01
N LEU A 135 -0.98 -0.37 28.15
CA LEU A 135 -0.83 0.74 27.21
C LEU A 135 -1.80 1.89 27.51
N THR A 136 -2.59 1.82 28.58
CA THR A 136 -3.64 2.81 28.88
C THR A 136 -3.13 4.25 28.93
N ASN A 137 -1.93 4.46 29.46
CA ASN A 137 -1.29 5.77 29.52
C ASN A 137 -1.07 6.42 28.13
N GLN A 138 -1.02 5.62 27.06
CA GLN A 138 -0.86 6.09 25.69
C GLN A 138 -2.20 6.46 25.01
N TYR A 139 -3.34 5.99 25.54
CA TYR A 139 -4.65 6.16 24.92
C TYR A 139 -5.59 6.92 25.86
N LYS A 140 -5.99 8.13 25.46
CA LYS A 140 -6.93 8.95 26.23
C LYS A 140 -8.23 9.08 25.46
N PRO A 141 -9.41 8.99 26.10
CA PRO A 141 -10.68 9.21 25.41
C PRO A 141 -10.69 10.53 24.63
N ASN A 142 -11.24 10.52 23.43
CA ASN A 142 -11.25 11.64 22.49
C ASN A 142 -9.88 12.08 21.96
N SER A 143 -8.81 11.31 22.17
CA SER A 143 -7.55 11.50 21.47
C SER A 143 -7.51 10.71 20.16
N TYR A 144 -6.50 11.00 19.35
CA TYR A 144 -6.22 10.27 18.13
C TYR A 144 -4.93 9.46 18.27
N SER A 145 -4.82 8.36 17.52
CA SER A 145 -3.62 7.52 17.47
C SER A 145 -3.39 7.04 16.04
N ILE A 146 -2.12 6.93 15.64
CA ILE A 146 -1.71 6.39 14.35
C ILE A 146 -0.96 5.10 14.62
N TRP A 147 -1.34 4.02 13.94
CA TRP A 147 -0.57 2.78 13.95
C TRP A 147 0.25 2.72 12.68
N TRP A 148 1.55 3.03 12.79
CA TRP A 148 2.48 3.07 11.66
C TRP A 148 2.83 1.67 11.15
N GLY A 149 2.90 0.69 12.05
CA GLY A 149 3.11 -0.71 11.68
C GLY A 149 1.89 -1.36 11.02
N VAL A 150 2.14 -2.41 10.26
CA VAL A 150 1.09 -3.33 9.79
C VAL A 150 0.51 -4.03 11.02
N SER A 151 -0.80 -3.92 11.21
CA SER A 151 -1.44 -4.38 12.45
C SER A 151 -2.27 -5.62 12.21
N SER A 152 -1.85 -6.72 12.85
CA SER A 152 -2.54 -8.02 12.82
C SER A 152 -3.63 -8.10 13.88
N CYS A 153 -4.86 -8.35 13.47
CA CYS A 153 -6.02 -8.46 14.35
C CYS A 153 -6.78 -9.77 14.06
N THR A 154 -7.74 -10.10 14.91
CA THR A 154 -8.67 -11.22 14.69
C THR A 154 -10.11 -10.74 14.88
N ASP A 155 -11.06 -11.28 14.13
CA ASP A 155 -12.49 -11.07 14.37
C ASP A 155 -13.05 -11.99 15.46
N ASN A 156 -12.29 -13.00 15.88
CA ASN A 156 -12.67 -13.94 16.92
C ASN A 156 -12.03 -13.59 18.27
N ILE A 157 -12.81 -12.95 19.15
CA ILE A 157 -12.34 -12.57 20.49
C ILE A 157 -11.90 -13.77 21.35
N GLU A 158 -12.44 -14.97 21.12
CA GLU A 158 -12.09 -16.16 21.89
C GLU A 158 -10.63 -16.58 21.70
N ILE A 159 -10.06 -16.30 20.53
CA ILE A 159 -8.65 -16.58 20.22
C ILE A 159 -7.73 -15.84 21.19
N LEU A 160 -8.11 -14.65 21.68
CA LEU A 160 -7.29 -13.89 22.63
C LEU A 160 -7.10 -14.61 23.97
N GLN A 161 -7.97 -15.57 24.33
CA GLN A 161 -7.83 -16.36 25.55
C GLN A 161 -6.61 -17.29 25.53
N SER A 162 -6.10 -17.65 24.34
CA SER A 162 -4.91 -18.50 24.21
C SER A 162 -3.66 -17.73 24.63
N GLU A 163 -2.78 -18.40 25.37
CA GLU A 163 -1.50 -17.84 25.83
C GLU A 163 -0.57 -17.40 24.70
N GLN A 164 -0.81 -17.87 23.48
CA GLN A 164 -0.08 -17.48 22.26
C GLN A 164 -0.38 -16.03 21.85
N PHE A 165 -1.55 -15.52 22.23
CA PHE A 165 -2.03 -14.18 21.94
C PHE A 165 -1.98 -13.34 23.22
N CYS A 166 -3.12 -13.17 23.90
CA CYS A 166 -3.23 -12.36 25.11
C CYS A 166 -3.15 -13.21 26.39
N GLY A 167 -3.70 -14.42 26.37
CA GLY A 167 -3.83 -15.25 27.57
C GLY A 167 -4.89 -14.73 28.55
N LYS A 168 -5.01 -15.38 29.70
CA LYS A 168 -6.02 -15.04 30.73
C LYS A 168 -5.46 -14.32 31.96
N LYS A 169 -4.14 -14.24 32.09
CA LYS A 169 -3.45 -13.79 33.30
C LYS A 169 -2.31 -12.82 32.99
N GLY A 170 -1.94 -12.02 33.99
CA GLY A 170 -0.88 -11.03 33.89
C GLY A 170 -1.33 -9.76 33.18
N MET A 171 -0.45 -8.77 33.23
CA MET A 171 -0.65 -7.44 32.68
C MET A 171 -0.97 -7.51 31.18
N ARG A 172 -2.11 -6.97 30.77
CA ARG A 172 -2.56 -7.01 29.38
C ARG A 172 -3.52 -5.90 28.98
N THR A 173 -3.44 -5.51 27.72
CA THR A 173 -4.36 -4.58 27.06
C THR A 173 -5.04 -5.28 25.87
N ILE A 174 -6.36 -5.20 25.78
CA ILE A 174 -7.14 -5.63 24.61
C ILE A 174 -7.67 -4.39 23.89
N PHE A 175 -7.33 -4.27 22.61
CA PHE A 175 -7.94 -3.30 21.72
C PHE A 175 -9.20 -3.90 21.09
N VAL A 176 -10.31 -3.17 21.20
CA VAL A 176 -11.56 -3.44 20.49
C VAL A 176 -11.70 -2.37 19.43
N ILE A 177 -11.58 -2.76 18.16
CA ILE A 177 -11.35 -1.84 17.06
C ILE A 177 -12.51 -1.95 16.07
N LYS A 178 -13.26 -0.87 15.86
CA LYS A 178 -14.18 -0.75 14.73
C LYS A 178 -13.36 -0.36 13.50
N CYS A 179 -13.00 -1.33 12.66
CA CYS A 179 -12.25 -1.08 11.43
C CYS A 179 -13.18 -0.78 10.25
N LEU A 180 -12.68 0.02 9.31
CA LEU A 180 -13.35 0.39 8.06
C LEU A 180 -12.76 -0.38 6.87
N ASN A 181 -11.46 -0.66 6.92
CA ASN A 181 -10.71 -1.20 5.78
C ASN A 181 -9.84 -2.40 6.16
N GLY A 182 -10.31 -3.28 7.05
CA GLY A 182 -9.62 -4.53 7.35
C GLY A 182 -9.44 -5.39 6.10
N ARG A 183 -8.36 -6.16 6.03
CA ARG A 183 -8.08 -7.13 4.97
C ARG A 183 -7.92 -8.52 5.58
N SER A 184 -8.88 -9.41 5.31
CA SER A 184 -8.70 -10.81 5.72
C SER A 184 -7.60 -11.44 4.87
N ILE A 185 -6.59 -11.98 5.54
CA ILE A 185 -5.49 -12.70 4.87
C ILE A 185 -5.53 -14.20 5.17
N ARG A 186 -6.68 -14.71 5.63
CA ARG A 186 -6.85 -16.11 6.05
C ARG A 186 -6.33 -17.12 5.02
N ASN A 187 -6.60 -16.89 3.73
CA ASN A 187 -6.21 -17.78 2.63
C ASN A 187 -4.74 -17.66 2.22
N HIS A 188 -4.01 -16.67 2.76
CA HIS A 188 -2.64 -16.33 2.37
C HIS A 188 -1.68 -16.29 3.56
N SER A 189 -2.19 -16.36 4.79
CA SER A 189 -1.40 -16.43 6.02
C SER A 189 -0.77 -17.81 6.16
N TYR A 190 0.43 -17.85 6.73
CA TYR A 190 1.07 -19.08 7.16
C TYR A 190 0.26 -19.81 8.26
N TYR A 191 -0.64 -19.10 8.94
CA TYR A 191 -1.50 -19.61 10.03
C TYR A 191 -2.99 -19.32 9.79
N PRO A 192 -3.66 -20.01 8.84
CA PRO A 192 -5.05 -19.73 8.46
C PRO A 192 -6.06 -19.80 9.61
N GLN A 193 -5.79 -20.61 10.64
CA GLN A 193 -6.66 -20.79 11.80
C GLN A 193 -6.79 -19.54 12.68
N GLU A 194 -5.93 -18.54 12.51
CA GLU A 194 -5.98 -17.31 13.32
C GLU A 194 -7.02 -16.31 12.84
N ASN A 195 -7.65 -16.55 11.68
CA ASN A 195 -8.59 -15.62 11.03
C ASN A 195 -8.03 -14.20 11.01
N GLU A 196 -6.79 -14.09 10.53
CA GLU A 196 -6.02 -12.86 10.61
C GLU A 196 -6.60 -11.79 9.69
N ILE A 197 -6.88 -10.62 10.28
CA ILE A 197 -7.34 -9.41 9.61
C ILE A 197 -6.25 -8.34 9.77
N ILE A 198 -5.68 -7.91 8.66
CA ILE A 198 -4.67 -6.86 8.63
C ILE A 198 -5.34 -5.50 8.56
N LEU A 199 -4.91 -4.59 9.42
CA LEU A 199 -5.09 -3.15 9.26
C LEU A 199 -3.82 -2.57 8.62
N MET A 200 -4.02 -1.69 7.63
CA MET A 200 -2.93 -1.13 6.84
C MET A 200 -1.96 -0.29 7.71
N PRO A 201 -0.68 -0.19 7.34
CA PRO A 201 0.23 0.74 8.00
C PRO A 201 -0.30 2.17 7.86
N GLY A 202 -0.10 2.98 8.90
CA GLY A 202 -0.63 4.33 8.99
C GLY A 202 -2.14 4.42 9.24
N SER A 203 -2.77 3.33 9.71
CA SER A 203 -4.19 3.37 10.11
C SER A 203 -4.40 4.39 11.23
N TYR A 204 -5.45 5.20 11.10
CA TYR A 204 -5.72 6.34 11.97
C TYR A 204 -6.98 6.08 12.80
N PHE A 205 -6.87 6.25 14.11
CA PHE A 205 -7.90 5.88 15.07
C PHE A 205 -8.31 7.05 15.96
N GLN A 206 -9.59 7.13 16.26
CA GLN A 206 -10.09 7.86 17.42
C GLN A 206 -10.24 6.89 18.59
N VAL A 207 -9.87 7.33 19.79
CA VAL A 207 -10.10 6.59 21.03
C VAL A 207 -11.53 6.87 21.50
N ASP A 208 -12.41 5.89 21.32
CA ASP A 208 -13.82 5.97 21.74
C ASP A 208 -13.94 5.83 23.27
N GLY A 209 -13.07 5.04 23.91
CA GLY A 209 -13.07 4.88 25.37
C GLY A 209 -12.01 3.91 25.89
N CYS A 210 -11.74 3.99 27.19
CA CYS A 210 -10.87 3.07 27.91
C CYS A 210 -11.64 2.50 29.11
N TYR A 211 -11.44 1.22 29.40
CA TYR A 211 -12.06 0.53 30.53
C TYR A 211 -11.03 -0.38 31.19
N ASP A 212 -10.92 -0.30 32.52
CA ASP A 212 -9.95 -1.05 33.31
C ASP A 212 -10.67 -2.06 34.21
N PRO A 213 -11.06 -3.24 33.69
CA PRO A 213 -11.70 -4.29 34.48
C PRO A 213 -10.94 -4.69 35.75
N SER A 214 -9.60 -4.55 35.75
CA SER A 214 -8.73 -4.80 36.89
C SER A 214 -7.36 -4.13 36.68
N ASP A 215 -6.54 -4.04 37.73
CA ASP A 215 -5.19 -3.46 37.67
C ASP A 215 -4.25 -4.14 36.65
N GLU A 216 -4.53 -5.38 36.26
CA GLU A 216 -3.72 -6.12 35.27
C GLU A 216 -4.42 -6.29 33.91
N PHE A 217 -5.62 -5.74 33.73
CA PHE A 217 -6.39 -5.95 32.51
C PHE A 217 -7.09 -4.68 32.08
N HIS A 218 -6.71 -4.22 30.89
CA HIS A 218 -7.18 -3.00 30.29
C HIS A 218 -7.84 -3.26 28.95
N ILE A 219 -8.84 -2.46 28.61
CA ILE A 219 -9.55 -2.49 27.34
C ILE A 219 -9.53 -1.08 26.75
N VAL A 220 -9.09 -0.96 25.50
CA VAL A 220 -9.10 0.29 24.74
C VAL A 220 -10.01 0.12 23.53
N GLN A 221 -11.02 0.98 23.41
CA GLN A 221 -11.92 1.02 22.27
C GLN A 221 -11.44 2.04 21.25
N LEU A 222 -11.21 1.57 20.03
CA LEU A 222 -10.75 2.37 18.90
C LEU A 222 -11.76 2.33 17.77
N ARG A 223 -11.85 3.42 17.03
CA ARG A 223 -12.60 3.50 15.78
C ARG A 223 -11.68 4.02 14.68
N GLU A 224 -11.50 3.22 13.63
CA GLU A 224 -10.76 3.65 12.45
C GLU A 224 -11.53 4.81 11.79
N ILE A 225 -10.81 5.88 11.48
CA ILE A 225 -11.34 7.04 10.79
C ILE A 225 -10.39 7.42 9.65
N LYS A 226 -10.88 8.20 8.69
CA LYS A 226 -10.03 8.69 7.60
C LYS A 226 -8.97 9.65 8.19
N PRO A 227 -7.68 9.47 7.87
CA PRO A 227 -6.65 10.39 8.34
C PRO A 227 -6.81 11.78 7.71
N PRO A 228 -6.35 12.84 8.38
CA PRO A 228 -6.40 14.21 7.86
C PRO A 228 -5.48 14.44 6.66
N TYR A 229 -4.49 13.57 6.46
CA TYR A 229 -3.57 13.55 5.32
C TYR A 229 -3.23 12.09 4.94
N ASP A 230 -2.70 11.85 3.74
CA ASP A 230 -2.34 10.50 3.31
C ASP A 230 -1.03 10.04 3.99
N SER A 231 -1.15 9.45 5.19
CA SER A 231 0.01 8.92 5.96
C SER A 231 0.76 7.80 5.24
N VAL A 232 0.06 7.06 4.38
CA VAL A 232 0.61 6.04 3.49
C VAL A 232 -0.13 6.19 2.15
N PRO A 233 0.53 6.66 1.09
CA PRO A 233 -0.10 6.80 -0.22
C PRO A 233 -0.68 5.47 -0.69
N ARG A 234 -1.92 5.50 -1.19
CA ARG A 234 -2.53 4.29 -1.75
C ARG A 234 -1.75 3.87 -2.99
N THR A 235 -1.24 2.64 -3.00
CA THR A 235 -0.78 2.04 -4.25
C THR A 235 -1.96 1.95 -5.19
N ASN A 236 -1.81 2.49 -6.39
CA ASN A 236 -2.87 2.39 -7.39
C ASN A 236 -3.02 0.92 -7.81
N THR A 237 -3.94 0.19 -7.18
CA THR A 237 -4.23 -1.22 -7.46
C THR A 237 -5.11 -1.41 -8.68
N ASN A 238 -5.64 -0.32 -9.21
CA ASN A 238 -6.41 -0.35 -10.43
C ASN A 238 -5.48 -0.79 -11.56
N GLN A 239 -5.68 -2.00 -12.07
CA GLN A 239 -4.88 -2.54 -13.17
C GLN A 239 -4.92 -1.60 -14.39
N TRP A 240 -6.00 -0.84 -14.55
CA TRP A 240 -6.15 0.15 -15.62
C TRP A 240 -5.48 1.50 -15.32
N ARG A 241 -4.82 1.69 -14.17
CA ARG A 241 -4.06 2.91 -13.84
C ARG A 241 -2.56 2.63 -13.63
N GLN A 242 -2.04 1.54 -14.20
CA GLN A 242 -0.61 1.26 -14.16
C GLN A 242 0.14 2.16 -15.14
N THR A 243 1.25 2.75 -14.69
CA THR A 243 2.15 3.58 -15.53
C THR A 243 3.40 2.81 -15.92
N THR A 244 4.03 3.18 -17.03
CA THR A 244 5.42 2.77 -17.35
C THR A 244 6.29 3.99 -17.55
N LEU A 245 7.62 3.79 -17.60
CA LEU A 245 8.58 4.86 -17.84
C LEU A 245 8.28 5.58 -19.16
N GLY A 246 8.24 6.91 -19.15
CA GLY A 246 7.97 7.74 -20.32
C GLY A 246 6.53 8.27 -20.38
N ILE A 247 5.96 8.31 -21.58
CA ILE A 247 4.65 8.92 -21.83
C ILE A 247 3.52 7.93 -21.49
N CYS A 248 2.50 8.44 -20.83
CA CYS A 248 1.29 7.73 -20.43
C CYS A 248 0.06 8.59 -20.82
N LEU A 249 -0.79 8.10 -21.72
CA LEU A 249 -2.05 8.78 -22.05
C LEU A 249 -3.12 8.43 -21.00
N GLU A 250 -4.05 9.33 -20.71
CA GLU A 250 -5.27 8.99 -19.95
C GLU A 250 -6.52 9.13 -20.82
N GLY A 251 -7.40 8.14 -20.75
CA GLY A 251 -8.66 8.13 -21.49
C GLY A 251 -9.72 7.24 -20.84
N ILE A 252 -10.92 7.22 -21.40
CA ILE A 252 -12.02 6.38 -20.90
C ILE A 252 -12.12 5.10 -21.73
N CYS A 253 -12.09 3.93 -21.10
CA CYS A 253 -12.30 2.65 -21.80
C CYS A 253 -13.76 2.51 -22.24
N THR A 254 -13.98 2.19 -23.51
CA THR A 254 -15.32 2.06 -24.11
C THR A 254 -15.79 0.61 -24.27
N ASN A 255 -14.96 -0.37 -23.92
CA ASN A 255 -15.31 -1.78 -24.02
C ASN A 255 -16.14 -2.22 -22.82
N THR A 256 -17.39 -2.61 -23.05
CA THR A 256 -18.36 -3.05 -22.02
C THR A 256 -17.90 -4.29 -21.26
N ASP A 257 -17.07 -5.14 -21.88
CA ASP A 257 -16.60 -6.39 -21.30
C ASP A 257 -15.31 -6.19 -20.47
N CYS A 258 -14.73 -4.99 -20.50
CA CYS A 258 -13.52 -4.68 -19.74
C CYS A 258 -13.88 -4.31 -18.30
N ILE A 259 -13.09 -4.80 -17.33
CA ILE A 259 -13.20 -4.39 -15.91
C ILE A 259 -13.02 -2.87 -15.69
N ALA A 260 -12.47 -2.17 -16.67
CA ALA A 260 -12.27 -0.73 -16.67
C ALA A 260 -13.31 0.03 -17.51
N TYR A 261 -14.41 -0.60 -17.94
CA TYR A 261 -15.48 0.05 -18.69
C TYR A 261 -15.95 1.33 -17.99
N GLN A 262 -16.02 2.44 -18.75
CA GLN A 262 -16.34 3.78 -18.27
C GLN A 262 -15.42 4.34 -17.16
N ARG A 263 -14.26 3.72 -16.95
CA ARG A 263 -13.23 4.23 -16.03
C ARG A 263 -12.13 4.94 -16.81
N GLU A 264 -11.50 5.91 -16.15
CA GLU A 264 -10.31 6.57 -16.67
C GLU A 264 -9.12 5.61 -16.57
N VAL A 265 -8.57 5.20 -17.71
CA VAL A 265 -7.46 4.26 -17.87
C VAL A 265 -6.18 5.00 -18.27
N ILE A 266 -5.05 4.55 -17.71
CA ILE A 266 -3.71 4.93 -18.14
C ILE A 266 -3.27 3.97 -19.26
N ILE A 267 -2.79 4.56 -20.35
CA ILE A 267 -2.31 3.90 -21.56
C ILE A 267 -0.82 4.23 -21.69
N PRO A 268 0.07 3.34 -21.21
CA PRO A 268 1.49 3.58 -21.28
C PRO A 268 1.99 3.37 -22.71
N ILE A 269 2.55 4.43 -23.32
CA ILE A 269 3.13 4.36 -24.67
C ILE A 269 4.66 4.44 -24.65
N GLY A 270 5.24 4.71 -23.47
CA GLY A 270 6.67 4.65 -23.19
C GLY A 270 7.45 5.87 -23.71
N PHE A 271 8.78 5.74 -23.78
CA PHE A 271 9.65 6.78 -24.32
C PHE A 271 9.51 6.90 -25.83
N ARG A 272 8.97 8.03 -26.30
CA ARG A 272 8.91 8.37 -27.72
C ARG A 272 8.67 9.87 -27.92
N LYS A 273 8.84 10.33 -29.16
CA LYS A 273 8.20 11.57 -29.60
C LYS A 273 6.72 11.28 -29.82
N PHE A 274 5.87 12.20 -29.38
CA PHE A 274 4.42 12.07 -29.51
C PHE A 274 3.82 13.42 -29.86
N ASN A 275 3.16 13.50 -31.00
CA ASN A 275 2.40 14.66 -31.42
C ASN A 275 0.94 14.49 -31.00
N VAL A 276 0.48 15.36 -30.10
CA VAL A 276 -0.88 15.29 -29.52
C VAL A 276 -1.98 15.32 -30.58
N LEU A 277 -1.75 15.97 -31.72
CA LEU A 277 -2.74 16.17 -32.76
C LEU A 277 -2.76 15.04 -33.79
N THR A 278 -1.60 14.47 -34.11
CA THR A 278 -1.47 13.47 -35.18
C THR A 278 -1.36 12.04 -34.66
N ASP A 279 -0.85 11.85 -33.44
CA ASP A 279 -0.48 10.53 -32.93
C ASP A 279 -1.53 9.95 -31.97
N ALA A 280 -2.53 10.73 -31.55
CA ALA A 280 -3.67 10.28 -30.73
C ALA A 280 -4.68 9.43 -31.54
N THR A 281 -4.17 8.44 -32.26
CA THR A 281 -4.93 7.55 -33.14
C THR A 281 -5.54 6.38 -32.35
N ALA A 282 -6.50 5.69 -32.98
CA ALA A 282 -7.10 4.49 -32.40
C ALA A 282 -6.12 3.31 -32.23
N SER A 283 -5.01 3.29 -32.98
CA SER A 283 -3.99 2.24 -32.86
C SER A 283 -3.09 2.42 -31.63
N ILE A 284 -2.91 3.67 -31.18
CA ILE A 284 -2.11 4.02 -29.99
C ILE A 284 -2.99 4.12 -28.73
N SER A 285 -4.22 4.61 -28.87
CA SER A 285 -5.16 4.86 -27.77
C SER A 285 -5.90 3.59 -27.32
N LYS A 286 -5.15 2.54 -26.97
CA LYS A 286 -5.68 1.23 -26.57
C LYS A 286 -5.66 1.06 -25.06
N CYS A 287 -6.77 0.61 -24.48
CA CYS A 287 -6.85 0.24 -23.08
C CYS A 287 -5.77 -0.80 -22.76
N SER A 288 -5.00 -0.57 -21.70
CA SER A 288 -3.93 -1.46 -21.24
C SER A 288 -4.41 -2.85 -20.80
N LEU A 289 -5.72 -3.03 -20.55
CA LEU A 289 -6.29 -4.31 -20.11
C LEU A 289 -6.96 -5.11 -21.23
N CYS A 290 -7.79 -4.47 -22.06
CA CYS A 290 -8.56 -5.16 -23.09
C CYS A 290 -8.09 -4.87 -24.51
N SER A 291 -7.09 -4.00 -24.70
CA SER A 291 -6.60 -3.54 -26.01
C SER A 291 -7.63 -2.86 -26.92
N ALA A 292 -8.87 -2.67 -26.46
CA ALA A 292 -9.89 -1.92 -27.17
C ALA A 292 -9.60 -0.42 -27.12
N TYR A 293 -10.24 0.33 -28.03
CA TYR A 293 -10.11 1.78 -28.06
C TYR A 293 -10.50 2.43 -26.73
N SER A 294 -9.77 3.48 -26.35
CA SER A 294 -10.06 4.34 -25.22
C SER A 294 -10.09 5.79 -25.68
N LYS A 295 -11.09 6.54 -25.22
CA LYS A 295 -11.24 7.96 -25.55
C LYS A 295 -10.23 8.78 -24.74
N VAL A 296 -9.05 9.01 -25.31
CA VAL A 296 -7.96 9.76 -24.68
C VAL A 296 -8.31 11.25 -24.60
N SER A 297 -8.01 11.85 -23.45
CA SER A 297 -8.22 13.28 -23.18
C SER A 297 -7.03 13.96 -22.54
N LYS A 298 -6.07 13.20 -22.00
CA LYS A 298 -4.93 13.76 -21.27
C LYS A 298 -3.64 13.02 -21.63
N ILE A 299 -2.53 13.70 -21.42
CA ILE A 299 -1.18 13.15 -21.49
C ILE A 299 -0.50 13.35 -20.14
N GLY A 300 0.25 12.36 -19.71
CA GLY A 300 1.08 12.41 -18.52
C GLY A 300 2.43 11.75 -18.76
N PHE A 301 3.32 11.95 -17.80
CA PHE A 301 4.71 11.51 -17.82
C PHE A 301 5.03 10.80 -16.52
N SER A 302 5.79 9.70 -16.58
CA SER A 302 6.20 8.92 -15.40
C SER A 302 7.69 8.62 -15.47
N HIS A 303 8.45 8.93 -14.41
CA HIS A 303 9.85 8.55 -14.24
C HIS A 303 10.73 8.86 -15.47
N CYS A 304 10.61 10.09 -15.97
CA CYS A 304 11.31 10.51 -17.18
C CYS A 304 11.58 12.01 -17.20
N GLN A 305 12.52 12.39 -18.06
CA GLN A 305 12.68 13.78 -18.47
C GLN A 305 11.85 14.01 -19.73
N TRP A 306 11.09 15.10 -19.74
CA TRP A 306 10.25 15.47 -20.86
C TRP A 306 10.38 16.96 -21.16
N ARG A 307 10.06 17.31 -22.41
CA ARG A 307 9.88 18.69 -22.86
C ARG A 307 8.87 18.67 -23.99
N TYR A 308 8.23 19.80 -24.25
CA TYR A 308 7.39 19.96 -25.42
C TYR A 308 7.86 21.13 -26.29
N ARG A 309 7.48 21.06 -27.56
CA ARG A 309 7.55 22.18 -28.49
C ARG A 309 6.21 22.25 -29.17
N GLY A 310 5.65 23.45 -29.25
CA GLY A 310 4.36 23.67 -29.85
C GLY A 310 4.28 25.05 -30.49
N ILE A 311 3.12 25.31 -31.05
CA ILE A 311 2.73 26.63 -31.51
C ILE A 311 1.48 26.99 -30.70
N LYS A 312 1.48 28.18 -30.10
CA LYS A 312 0.35 28.67 -29.33
C LYS A 312 -0.24 29.93 -29.94
N GLN A 313 -1.57 30.02 -29.90
CA GLN A 313 -2.29 31.23 -30.27
C GLN A 313 -3.18 31.63 -29.09
N ARG A 314 -2.93 32.84 -28.55
CA ARG A 314 -3.63 33.34 -27.36
C ARG A 314 -5.01 33.89 -27.68
N LEU A 315 -5.13 34.62 -28.79
CA LEU A 315 -6.39 35.19 -29.27
C LEU A 315 -6.62 34.85 -30.73
N SER A 316 -7.88 34.62 -31.10
CA SER A 316 -8.28 34.40 -32.49
C SER A 316 -7.89 35.62 -33.34
N GLY A 317 -7.05 35.41 -34.35
CA GLY A 317 -6.55 36.46 -35.25
C GLY A 317 -5.13 36.94 -34.98
N GLU A 318 -4.49 36.54 -33.88
CA GLU A 318 -3.06 36.84 -33.62
C GLU A 318 -2.13 35.87 -34.36
N GLN A 319 -0.89 36.30 -34.63
CA GLN A 319 0.11 35.38 -35.17
C GLN A 319 0.47 34.30 -34.12
N PRO A 320 0.43 33.00 -34.48
CA PRO A 320 0.83 31.94 -33.58
C PRO A 320 2.32 32.06 -33.20
N ILE A 321 2.65 31.82 -31.94
CA ILE A 321 4.01 31.94 -31.41
C ILE A 321 4.54 30.53 -31.11
N SER A 322 5.75 30.23 -31.58
CA SER A 322 6.45 29.01 -31.19
C SER A 322 6.79 29.04 -29.70
N CYS A 323 6.39 28.00 -28.98
CA CYS A 323 6.78 27.79 -27.58
C CYS A 323 7.59 26.50 -27.45
N MET A 324 8.56 26.52 -26.54
CA MET A 324 9.35 25.36 -26.19
C MET A 324 9.66 25.45 -24.71
N ASP A 325 9.45 24.35 -24.01
CA ASP A 325 9.76 24.26 -22.59
C ASP A 325 11.18 23.75 -22.36
N GLU A 326 11.72 24.04 -21.17
CA GLU A 326 12.95 23.41 -20.71
C GLU A 326 12.71 21.92 -20.39
N TRP A 327 13.78 21.15 -20.22
CA TRP A 327 13.65 19.77 -19.79
C TRP A 327 13.15 19.74 -18.33
N CYS A 328 11.98 19.14 -18.14
CA CYS A 328 11.40 18.88 -16.83
C CYS A 328 11.70 17.44 -16.42
N ASP A 329 12.32 17.27 -15.24
CA ASP A 329 12.57 15.95 -14.65
C ASP A 329 11.40 15.56 -13.74
N ILE A 330 10.89 14.34 -13.90
CA ILE A 330 9.80 13.85 -13.08
C ILE A 330 10.04 12.45 -12.54
N GLY A 331 10.01 12.35 -11.21
CA GLY A 331 10.15 11.09 -10.48
C GLY A 331 8.82 10.37 -10.25
N GLU A 332 7.69 11.07 -10.21
CA GLU A 332 6.36 10.47 -10.06
C GLU A 332 5.50 10.67 -11.32
N TYR A 333 4.40 9.92 -11.43
CA TYR A 333 3.45 10.15 -12.51
C TYR A 333 2.75 11.51 -12.34
N SER A 334 2.80 12.36 -13.35
CA SER A 334 2.00 13.58 -13.40
C SER A 334 1.34 13.79 -14.75
N ILE A 335 0.19 14.47 -14.71
CA ILE A 335 -0.53 14.90 -15.91
C ILE A 335 0.06 16.23 -16.36
N PHE A 336 0.28 16.36 -17.66
CA PHE A 336 0.60 17.63 -18.29
C PHE A 336 -0.56 18.61 -18.09
N LYS A 337 -0.35 19.64 -17.27
CA LYS A 337 -1.33 20.70 -17.02
C LYS A 337 -0.99 21.89 -17.91
N HIS A 338 -2.00 22.42 -18.60
CA HIS A 338 -1.89 23.67 -19.34
C HIS A 338 -2.82 24.74 -18.77
N GLU A 339 -2.48 26.01 -18.94
CA GLU A 339 -3.38 27.14 -18.65
C GLU A 339 -4.64 27.09 -19.54
N PRO A 340 -5.85 27.22 -18.97
CA PRO A 340 -7.12 26.96 -19.65
C PRO A 340 -7.51 27.94 -20.77
N GLN A 341 -6.67 28.91 -21.14
CA GLN A 341 -6.98 29.97 -22.12
C GLN A 341 -6.27 29.85 -23.48
N GLU A 342 -5.43 28.83 -23.71
CA GLU A 342 -4.65 28.72 -24.95
C GLU A 342 -5.09 27.52 -25.81
N THR A 343 -5.28 27.77 -27.12
CA THR A 343 -5.50 26.74 -28.15
C THR A 343 -4.18 26.35 -28.83
N TYR A 344 -3.96 25.04 -28.97
CA TYR A 344 -2.78 24.44 -29.58
C TYR A 344 -3.12 23.79 -30.92
N ALA A 345 -2.30 24.03 -31.94
CA ALA A 345 -2.41 23.51 -33.30
C ALA A 345 -1.09 22.90 -33.78
#